data_AF-S7T1G3-F1
#
_entry.id   AF-S7T1G3-F1
#
_cell.length_a   1.000
_cell.length_b   1.000
_cell.length_c   1.000
_cell.angle_alpha   90.00
_cell.angle_beta   90.00
_cell.angle_gamma   90.00
#
_symmetry.space_group_name_H-M   'P 1'
#
loop_
_entity.id
_entity.type
_entity.pdbx_description
1 polymer ?
#
loop_
_entity_poly.entity_id
_entity_poly.type
_entity_poly.pdbx_seq_one_letter_code
_entity_poly.pdbx_strand_id
1 'polypeptide(L)'
;MKKPTGTKAPRGNPAGHPPRRPRLKSLEDVRRYLASLVHETREGKVDAGLATKLGYLLNLLSGCIKDGDIEARLARLEEQARENP
;
A
#
# COMPACT_ATOMS: atom_id res chain seq x y z
N MET A 1 2.79 18.27 38.99
CA MET A 1 1.90 17.27 38.35
C MET A 1 1.81 17.52 36.84
N LYS A 2 1.55 16.46 36.07
CA LYS A 2 1.87 16.27 34.65
C LYS A 2 1.17 17.27 33.71
N LYS A 3 1.90 17.79 32.71
CA LYS A 3 1.34 18.57 31.58
C LYS A 3 0.36 17.69 30.80
N PRO A 4 -0.84 18.16 30.39
CA PRO A 4 -1.72 17.39 29.53
C PRO A 4 -1.08 17.26 28.14
N THR A 5 -0.72 16.03 27.80
CA THR A 5 -0.25 15.63 26.48
C THR A 5 -1.33 15.92 25.45
N GLY A 6 -1.04 16.80 24.50
CA GLY A 6 -1.96 17.17 23.43
C GLY A 6 -2.45 15.95 22.66
N THR A 7 -3.75 15.69 22.76
CA THR A 7 -4.47 14.80 21.86
C THR A 7 -4.34 15.36 20.45
N LYS A 8 -3.52 14.72 19.61
CA LYS A 8 -3.37 15.10 18.21
C LYS A 8 -4.73 14.83 17.54
N ALA A 9 -5.43 15.90 17.18
CA ALA A 9 -6.69 15.84 16.44
C ALA A 9 -6.56 14.93 15.21
N PRO A 10 -7.63 14.23 14.79
CA PRO A 10 -7.61 13.53 13.51
C PRO A 10 -7.26 14.55 12.43
N ARG A 11 -6.32 14.21 11.54
CA ARG A 11 -5.98 15.03 10.38
C ARG A 11 -7.16 15.01 9.40
N GLY A 12 -8.22 15.74 9.73
CA GLY A 12 -9.34 16.01 8.86
C GLY A 12 -8.87 16.95 7.75
N ASN A 13 -9.17 16.59 6.51
CA ASN A 13 -8.86 17.40 5.34
C ASN A 13 -9.72 18.68 5.38
N PRO A 14 -9.12 19.90 5.46
CA PRO A 14 -9.87 21.15 5.70
C PRO A 14 -10.72 21.63 4.51
N ALA A 15 -10.72 20.93 3.37
CA ALA A 15 -11.24 21.44 2.10
C ALA A 15 -12.46 20.68 1.52
N GLY A 16 -13.11 19.78 2.27
CA GLY A 16 -14.33 19.10 1.78
C GLY A 16 -14.16 18.21 0.53
N HIS A 17 -12.94 18.00 0.06
CA HIS A 17 -12.66 17.11 -1.06
C HIS A 17 -12.79 15.64 -0.62
N PRO A 18 -13.37 14.78 -1.48
CA PRO A 18 -13.48 13.36 -1.18
C PRO A 18 -12.09 12.77 -0.89
N PRO A 19 -11.98 11.80 0.03
CA PRO A 19 -10.71 11.19 0.36
C PRO A 19 -10.07 10.63 -0.92
N ARG A 20 -8.83 11.03 -1.18
CA ARG A 20 -8.08 10.54 -2.35
C ARG A 20 -7.92 9.03 -2.18
N ARG A 21 -8.49 8.25 -3.11
CA ARG A 21 -8.32 6.80 -3.13
C ARG A 21 -6.81 6.49 -3.21
N PRO A 22 -6.25 5.69 -2.27
CA PRO A 22 -4.84 5.38 -2.29
C PRO A 22 -4.49 4.69 -3.61
N ARG A 23 -3.43 5.18 -4.27
CA ARG A 23 -2.93 4.58 -5.51
C ARG A 23 -2.01 3.44 -5.10
N LEU A 24 -2.35 2.21 -5.46
CA LEU A 24 -1.56 1.03 -5.14
C LEU A 24 -0.48 0.81 -6.21
N LYS A 25 0.52 1.68 -6.26
CA LYS A 25 1.57 1.66 -7.31
C LYS A 25 2.83 0.93 -6.90
N SER A 26 3.09 0.85 -5.60
CA SER A 26 4.29 0.25 -5.03
C SER A 26 3.94 -0.78 -3.97
N LEU A 27 4.91 -1.64 -3.63
CA LEU A 27 4.78 -2.55 -2.50
C LEU A 27 4.58 -1.80 -1.16
N GLU A 28 5.09 -0.57 -1.04
CA GLU A 28 4.86 0.25 0.15
C GLU A 28 3.39 0.68 0.25
N ASP A 29 2.78 1.09 -0.87
CA ASP A 29 1.37 1.45 -0.92
C ASP A 29 0.49 0.25 -0.57
N VAL A 30 0.80 -0.93 -1.15
CA VAL A 30 0.09 -2.17 -0.85
C VAL A 30 0.22 -2.54 0.63
N ARG A 31 1.42 -2.44 1.20
CA ARG A 31 1.66 -2.69 2.63
C ARG A 31 0.84 -1.76 3.52
N ARG A 32 0.84 -0.45 3.23
CA ARG A 32 0.08 0.55 3.99
C ARG A 32 -1.42 0.30 3.93
N TYR A 33 -1.92 -0.03 2.74
CA TYR A 33 -3.33 -0.34 2.54
C TYR A 33 -3.73 -1.64 3.26
N LEU A 34 -2.94 -2.70 3.12
CA LEU A 34 -3.20 -3.98 3.79
C LEU A 34 -3.21 -3.84 5.32
N ALA A 35 -2.29 -3.07 5.89
CA ALA A 35 -2.28 -2.80 7.33
C ALA A 35 -3.58 -2.10 7.77
N SER A 36 -4.02 -1.10 7.00
CA SER A 36 -5.27 -0.37 7.29
C SER A 36 -6.48 -1.30 7.19
N LEU A 37 -6.55 -2.12 6.14
CA LEU A 37 -7.60 -3.12 5.94
C LEU A 37 -7.69 -4.08 7.13
N VAL A 38 -6.55 -4.61 7.62
CA VAL A 38 -6.51 -5.51 8.78
C VAL A 38 -7.05 -4.83 10.03
N HIS A 39 -6.69 -3.56 10.28
CA HIS A 39 -7.21 -2.81 11.42
C HIS A 39 -8.72 -2.59 11.29
N GLU A 40 -9.21 -2.14 10.13
CA GLU A 40 -10.62 -1.88 9.88
C GLU A 40 -11.48 -3.16 9.99
N THR A 41 -10.97 -4.30 9.52
CA THR A 41 -11.64 -5.60 9.70
C THR A 41 -11.72 -6.00 11.17
N ARG A 42 -10.64 -5.82 11.94
CA ARG A 42 -10.63 -6.13 13.40
C ARG A 42 -11.55 -5.22 14.20
N GLU A 43 -11.77 -3.99 13.73
CA GLU A 43 -12.73 -3.04 14.31
C GLU A 43 -14.17 -3.28 13.83
N GLY A 44 -14.40 -4.29 12.97
CA GLY A 44 -15.73 -4.61 12.43
C GLY A 44 -16.25 -3.62 11.39
N LYS A 45 -15.40 -2.69 10.91
CA LYS A 45 -15.75 -1.69 9.88
C LYS A 45 -15.82 -2.29 8.49
N VAL A 46 -15.09 -3.39 8.27
CA VAL A 46 -15.05 -4.13 7.00
C VAL A 46 -15.40 -5.58 7.28
N ASP A 47 -16.35 -6.10 6.50
CA ASP A 47 -16.73 -7.51 6.52
C ASP A 47 -15.52 -8.43 6.27
N ALA A 48 -15.43 -9.54 7.01
CA ALA A 48 -14.31 -10.48 6.91
C ALA A 48 -14.25 -11.18 5.53
N GLY A 49 -15.41 -11.47 4.93
CA GLY A 49 -15.49 -12.06 3.60
C GLY A 49 -15.04 -11.11 2.49
N LEU A 50 -15.35 -9.82 2.60
CA LEU A 50 -14.80 -8.78 1.75
C LEU A 50 -13.30 -8.59 1.97
N ALA A 51 -12.85 -8.52 3.23
CA ALA A 51 -11.44 -8.36 3.58
C ALA A 51 -10.57 -9.48 3.01
N THR A 52 -11.06 -10.71 3.05
CA THR A 52 -10.37 -11.88 2.45
C THR A 52 -10.17 -11.71 0.94
N LYS A 53 -11.22 -11.31 0.22
CA LYS A 53 -11.13 -11.06 -1.23
C LYS A 53 -10.17 -9.92 -1.56
N LEU A 54 -10.24 -8.82 -0.80
CA LEU A 54 -9.32 -7.69 -0.96
C LEU A 54 -7.88 -8.09 -0.66
N GLY A 55 -7.64 -8.89 0.39
CA GLY A 55 -6.31 -9.43 0.70
C GLY A 55 -5.73 -10.25 -0.43
N TYR A 56 -6.55 -11.11 -1.06
CA TYR A 56 -6.13 -11.88 -2.23
C TYR A 56 -5.75 -10.97 -3.41
N LEU A 57 -6.57 -9.96 -3.72
CA LEU A 57 -6.28 -9.01 -4.80
C LEU A 57 -5.00 -8.20 -4.54
N LEU A 58 -4.74 -7.81 -3.29
CA LEU A 58 -3.51 -7.13 -2.89
C LEU A 58 -2.28 -8.02 -3.05
N ASN A 59 -2.42 -9.33 -2.79
CA ASN A 59 -1.36 -10.29 -3.02
C ASN A 59 -1.04 -10.44 -4.52
N LEU A 60 -2.07 -10.56 -5.37
CA LEU A 60 -1.88 -10.59 -6.83
C LEU A 60 -1.19 -9.33 -7.34
N LEU A 61 -1.64 -8.16 -6.90
CA LEU A 61 -1.03 -6.89 -7.27
C LEU A 61 0.44 -6.79 -6.81
N SER A 62 0.74 -7.31 -5.61
CA SER A 62 2.13 -7.39 -5.13
C SER A 62 2.99 -8.27 -6.03
N GLY A 63 2.44 -9.35 -6.58
CA GLY A 63 3.10 -10.19 -7.59
C GLY A 63 3.43 -9.38 -8.84
N CYS A 64 2.41 -8.77 -9.46
CA CYS A 64 2.61 -7.97 -10.69
C CYS A 64 3.63 -6.85 -10.53
N ILE A 65 3.66 -6.17 -9.37
CA ILE A 65 4.65 -5.12 -9.09
C ILE A 65 6.06 -5.73 -9.02
N LYS A 66 6.23 -6.85 -8.31
CA LYS A 66 7.54 -7.53 -8.19
C LYS A 66 8.03 -8.01 -9.54
N ASP A 67 7.15 -8.65 -10.32
CA ASP A 67 7.50 -9.21 -11.62
C ASP A 67 7.93 -8.10 -12.58
N GLY A 68 7.17 -7.00 -12.65
CA GLY A 68 7.54 -5.84 -13.46
C GLY A 68 8.84 -5.18 -13.03
N ASP A 69 9.09 -5.06 -11.72
CA ASP A 69 10.36 -4.53 -11.19
C ASP A 69 11.55 -5.44 -11.53
N ILE A 70 11.35 -6.77 -11.49
CA ILE A 70 12.37 -7.76 -11.84
C ILE A 70 12.66 -7.72 -13.34
N GLU A 71 11.63 -7.73 -14.20
CA GLU A 71 11.77 -7.64 -15.65
C GLU A 71 12.52 -6.35 -16.04
N ALA A 72 12.17 -5.20 -15.44
CA ALA A 72 12.84 -3.94 -15.70
C ALA A 72 14.31 -3.93 -15.25
N ARG A 73 14.62 -4.59 -14.13
CA ARG A 73 16.02 -4.74 -13.65
C ARG A 73 16.80 -5.70 -14.52
N LEU A 74 16.21 -6.82 -14.93
CA LEU A 74 16.83 -7.82 -15.79
C LEU A 74 17.19 -7.19 -17.15
N ALA A 75 16.26 -6.47 -17.78
CA ALA A 75 16.50 -5.79 -19.05
C ALA A 75 17.69 -4.82 -18.99
N ARG A 76 17.87 -4.09 -17.86
CA ARG A 76 19.03 -3.21 -17.66
C ARG A 76 20.34 -3.97 -17.53
N LEU A 77 20.34 -5.11 -16.83
CA LEU A 77 21.52 -5.94 -16.67
C LEU A 77 21.92 -6.60 -18.00
N GLU A 78 20.93 -7.08 -18.76
CA GLU A 78 21.15 -7.65 -20.09
C GLU A 78 21.74 -6.61 -21.06
N GLU A 79 21.30 -5.35 -21.00
CA GLU A 79 21.88 -4.28 -21.81
C GLU A 79 23.32 -3.97 -21.42
N GLN A 80 23.60 -3.85 -20.11
CA GLN A 80 24.97 -3.64 -19.61
C GLN A 80 25.93 -4.77 -20.02
N ALA A 81 25.46 -6.01 -20.01
CA ALA A 81 26.24 -7.17 -20.43
C ALA A 81 26.53 -7.17 -21.95
N ARG A 82 25.66 -6.57 -22.78
CA ARG A 82 25.92 -6.41 -24.22
C ARG A 82 26.93 -5.31 -24.50
N GLU A 83 26.85 -4.19 -23.78
CA GLU A 83 27.73 -3.04 -23.98
C GLU A 83 29.15 -3.28 -23.43
N ASN A 84 29.32 -4.22 -22.51
CA ASN A 84 30.58 -4.51 -21.83
C ASN A 84 30.86 -6.04 -21.79
N PRO A 85 31.22 -6.65 -22.93
CA PRO A 85 31.37 -8.11 -23.07
C PRO A 85 32.57 -8.69 -22.32
#